data_AF-A0A7C6Y8C3-F1
#
_entry.id   AF-A0A7C6Y8C3-F1
#
_cell.length_a   1.000
_cell.length_b   1.000
_cell.length_c   1.000
_cell.angle_alpha   90.00
_cell.angle_beta   90.00
_cell.angle_gamma   90.00
#
_symmetry.space_group_name_H-M   'P 1'
#
loop_
_entity.id
_entity.type
_entity.pdbx_description
1 polymer ?
#
loop_
_entity_poly.entity_id
_entity_poly.type
_entity_poly.pdbx_seq_one_letter_code
_entity_poly.pdbx_strand_id
1 'polypeptide(L)'
;MAFFEEINTKEELYDVLTSIYDVEEKTALIIVENLGSRHRLSESEEILLLSHEIPQEFLDYIQNNKNLNQIHIEEGEEKNISSVGPFFYINKKLYTHCVPMSEFKRNERFYNDPISHLDFFDTLNIDGDYGNYPRGRVIYDSLKDKYIVYMDKSIMTEDIKQSVMFAYCLDESKTVFRRDAHYTHNYL
;
A
#
# COMPACT_ATOMS: atom_id res chain seq x y z
N MET A 1 -4.99 -27.65 -26.89
CA MET A 1 -3.61 -27.24 -26.55
C MET A 1 -3.73 -25.78 -26.15
N ALA A 2 -4.18 -25.55 -24.91
CA ALA A 2 -4.55 -24.21 -24.46
C ALA A 2 -3.29 -23.42 -24.13
N PHE A 3 -3.23 -22.20 -24.65
CA PHE A 3 -2.16 -21.22 -24.49
C PHE A 3 -2.17 -20.72 -23.03
N PHE A 4 -1.73 -21.54 -22.09
CA PHE A 4 -1.34 -21.04 -20.77
C PHE A 4 0.09 -20.56 -20.93
N GLU A 5 0.27 -19.34 -21.44
CA GLU A 5 1.52 -18.62 -21.17
C GLU A 5 1.72 -18.65 -19.65
N GLU A 6 2.94 -18.94 -19.20
CA GLU A 6 3.21 -19.16 -17.78
C GLU A 6 2.91 -17.87 -17.00
N ILE A 7 1.68 -17.73 -16.48
CA ILE A 7 1.31 -16.62 -15.61
C ILE A 7 2.08 -16.82 -14.32
N ASN A 8 3.12 -16.03 -14.11
CA ASN A 8 3.98 -16.08 -12.95
C ASN A 8 3.80 -14.87 -12.03
N THR A 9 3.14 -13.81 -12.50
CA THR A 9 2.93 -12.57 -11.74
C THR A 9 1.45 -12.24 -11.54
N LYS A 10 1.18 -11.34 -10.59
CA LYS A 10 -0.17 -10.81 -10.33
C LYS A 10 -0.64 -9.95 -11.50
N GLU A 11 0.27 -9.19 -12.09
CA GLU A 11 0.05 -8.32 -13.24
C GLU A 11 -0.38 -9.13 -14.46
N GLU A 12 0.32 -10.23 -14.77
CA GLU A 12 -0.07 -11.14 -15.86
C GLU A 12 -1.45 -11.76 -15.63
N LEU A 13 -1.77 -12.13 -14.38
CA LEU A 13 -3.09 -12.65 -14.06
C LEU A 13 -4.17 -11.58 -14.26
N TYR A 14 -3.91 -10.36 -13.80
CA TYR A 14 -4.81 -9.21 -13.98
C TYR A 14 -5.07 -8.94 -15.47
N ASP A 15 -4.02 -8.90 -16.27
CA ASP A 15 -4.10 -8.67 -17.72
C ASP A 15 -4.90 -9.75 -18.42
N VAL A 16 -4.71 -11.02 -18.05
CA VAL A 16 -5.48 -12.14 -18.59
C VAL A 16 -6.96 -12.04 -18.19
N LEU A 17 -7.26 -11.75 -16.93
CA LEU A 17 -8.65 -11.62 -16.46
C LEU A 17 -9.38 -10.48 -17.18
N THR A 18 -8.73 -9.34 -17.36
CA THR A 18 -9.35 -8.14 -17.96
C THR A 18 -9.38 -8.20 -19.49
N SER A 19 -8.26 -8.58 -20.13
CA SER A 19 -8.10 -8.47 -21.59
C SER A 19 -8.60 -9.69 -22.36
N ILE A 20 -8.58 -10.88 -21.74
CA ILE A 20 -9.00 -12.13 -22.41
C ILE A 20 -10.41 -12.53 -21.98
N TYR A 21 -10.72 -12.43 -20.69
CA TYR A 21 -11.98 -12.92 -20.13
C TYR A 21 -12.98 -11.81 -19.78
N ASP A 22 -12.66 -10.55 -20.11
CA ASP A 22 -13.54 -9.39 -19.93
C ASP A 22 -14.10 -9.28 -18.50
N VAL A 23 -13.28 -9.63 -17.50
CA VAL A 23 -13.59 -9.42 -16.09
C VAL A 23 -13.40 -7.94 -15.78
N GLU A 24 -14.38 -7.31 -15.14
CA GLU A 24 -14.31 -5.91 -14.75
C GLU A 24 -13.02 -5.62 -13.94
N GLU A 25 -12.29 -4.56 -14.30
CA GLU A 25 -10.98 -4.20 -13.71
C GLU A 25 -10.97 -4.24 -12.18
N LYS A 26 -11.97 -3.61 -11.55
CA LYS A 26 -12.09 -3.57 -10.10
C LYS A 26 -12.25 -4.97 -9.49
N THR A 27 -12.98 -5.83 -10.17
CA THR A 27 -13.26 -7.19 -9.76
C THR A 27 -12.04 -8.08 -9.96
N ALA A 28 -11.36 -7.96 -11.10
CA ALA A 28 -10.09 -8.65 -11.38
C ALA A 28 -9.03 -8.28 -10.32
N LEU A 29 -8.90 -7.00 -9.99
CA LEU A 29 -7.95 -6.53 -8.97
C LEU A 29 -8.21 -7.17 -7.59
N ILE A 30 -9.48 -7.20 -7.17
CA ILE A 30 -9.87 -7.82 -5.90
C ILE A 30 -9.50 -9.31 -5.89
N ILE A 31 -9.79 -10.02 -6.98
CA ILE A 31 -9.53 -11.46 -7.11
C ILE A 31 -8.02 -11.76 -7.07
N VAL A 32 -7.21 -10.99 -7.80
CA VAL A 32 -5.75 -11.12 -7.83
C VAL A 32 -5.14 -10.87 -6.47
N GLU A 33 -5.55 -9.81 -5.78
CA GLU A 33 -5.06 -9.49 -4.43
C GLU A 33 -5.48 -10.54 -3.40
N ASN A 34 -6.71 -11.02 -3.50
CA ASN A 34 -7.23 -12.08 -2.65
C ASN A 34 -6.51 -13.41 -2.88
N LEU A 35 -6.22 -13.77 -4.12
CA LEU A 35 -5.46 -14.97 -4.45
C LEU A 35 -4.03 -14.90 -3.90
N GLY A 36 -3.35 -13.76 -4.07
CA GLY A 36 -2.00 -13.56 -3.55
C GLY A 36 -1.91 -13.58 -2.02
N SER A 37 -3.01 -13.27 -1.32
CA SER A 37 -3.06 -13.25 0.15
C SER A 37 -3.62 -14.53 0.78
N ARG A 38 -4.58 -15.20 0.14
CA ARG A 38 -5.32 -16.36 0.69
C ARG A 38 -4.94 -17.69 0.06
N HIS A 39 -4.16 -17.69 -1.03
CA HIS A 39 -3.73 -18.88 -1.78
C HIS A 39 -4.87 -19.75 -2.34
N ARG A 40 -6.11 -19.24 -2.32
CA ARG A 40 -7.28 -19.96 -2.81
C ARG A 40 -8.40 -18.98 -3.11
N LEU A 41 -9.15 -19.25 -4.18
CA LEU A 41 -10.39 -18.56 -4.46
C LEU A 41 -11.45 -18.93 -3.40
N SER A 42 -12.33 -17.99 -3.08
CA SER A 42 -13.60 -18.31 -2.44
C SER A 42 -14.56 -18.93 -3.45
N GLU A 43 -15.56 -19.65 -2.97
CA GLU A 43 -16.62 -20.23 -3.80
C GLU A 43 -17.32 -19.17 -4.67
N SER A 44 -17.54 -17.96 -4.14
CA SER A 44 -18.12 -16.84 -4.91
C SER A 44 -17.20 -16.33 -6.01
N GLU A 45 -15.88 -16.34 -5.80
CA GLU A 45 -14.91 -15.91 -6.81
C GLU A 45 -14.76 -16.98 -7.90
N GLU A 46 -14.76 -18.27 -7.54
CA GLU A 46 -14.77 -19.37 -8.52
C GLU A 46 -16.01 -19.32 -9.41
N ILE A 47 -17.21 -19.19 -8.81
CA ILE A 47 -18.46 -19.10 -9.56
C ILE A 47 -18.46 -17.90 -10.50
N LEU A 48 -17.98 -16.75 -10.04
CA LEU A 48 -17.87 -15.55 -10.85
C LEU A 48 -16.93 -15.77 -12.03
N LEU A 49 -15.72 -16.29 -11.81
CA LEU A 49 -14.75 -16.52 -12.88
C LEU A 49 -15.27 -17.56 -13.89
N LEU A 50 -15.94 -18.62 -13.43
CA LEU A 50 -16.61 -19.58 -14.32
C LEU A 50 -17.71 -18.93 -15.16
N SER A 51 -18.41 -17.91 -14.64
CA SER A 51 -19.43 -17.17 -15.40
C SER A 51 -18.85 -16.31 -16.54
N HIS A 52 -17.56 -15.99 -16.47
CA HIS A 52 -16.78 -15.36 -17.54
C HIS A 52 -16.16 -16.39 -18.51
N GLU A 53 -16.69 -17.62 -18.55
CA GLU A 53 -16.22 -18.72 -19.39
C GLU A 53 -14.75 -19.12 -19.16
N ILE A 54 -14.19 -18.76 -18.00
CA ILE A 54 -12.83 -19.13 -17.62
C ILE A 54 -12.78 -20.64 -17.36
N PRO A 55 -11.89 -21.41 -18.01
CA PRO A 55 -11.83 -22.85 -17.84
C PRO A 55 -11.48 -23.27 -16.41
N GLN A 56 -12.10 -24.36 -15.92
CA GLN A 56 -11.75 -24.92 -14.60
C GLN A 56 -10.25 -25.25 -14.49
N GLU A 57 -9.64 -25.74 -15.56
CA GLU A 57 -8.20 -26.03 -15.61
C GLU A 57 -7.34 -24.77 -15.34
N PHE A 58 -7.81 -23.59 -15.76
CA PHE A 58 -7.15 -22.32 -15.49
C PHE A 58 -7.29 -21.92 -14.02
N LEU A 59 -8.48 -22.09 -13.44
CA LEU A 59 -8.71 -21.84 -12.02
C LEU A 59 -7.86 -22.76 -11.13
N ASP A 60 -7.78 -24.04 -11.49
CA ASP A 60 -6.93 -24.99 -10.79
C ASP A 60 -5.45 -24.60 -10.93
N TYR A 61 -5.03 -24.12 -12.11
CA TYR A 61 -3.67 -23.65 -12.34
C TYR A 61 -3.31 -22.46 -11.44
N ILE A 62 -4.10 -21.38 -11.44
CA ILE A 62 -3.78 -20.16 -10.66
C ILE A 62 -3.84 -20.43 -9.15
N GLN A 63 -4.74 -21.29 -8.67
CA GLN A 63 -4.80 -21.63 -7.25
C GLN A 63 -3.62 -22.49 -6.77
N ASN A 64 -3.01 -23.27 -7.67
CA ASN A 64 -1.82 -24.07 -7.37
C ASN A 64 -0.50 -23.36 -7.72
N ASN A 65 -0.57 -22.18 -8.32
CA ASN A 65 0.60 -21.44 -8.77
C ASN A 65 1.31 -20.77 -7.59
N LYS A 66 2.49 -21.29 -7.23
CA LYS A 66 3.31 -20.77 -6.13
C LYS A 66 3.97 -19.44 -6.44
N ASN A 67 4.12 -19.08 -7.72
CA ASN A 67 4.80 -17.86 -8.18
C ASN A 67 3.89 -16.64 -8.07
N LEU A 68 2.56 -16.79 -8.17
CA LEU A 68 1.59 -15.74 -7.81
C LEU A 68 1.73 -15.25 -6.35
N ASN A 69 2.47 -16.00 -5.53
CA ASN A 69 2.78 -15.70 -4.14
C ASN A 69 4.22 -15.21 -3.93
N GLN A 70 5.08 -15.31 -4.95
CA GLN A 70 6.35 -14.61 -4.92
C GLN A 70 6.03 -13.16 -5.26
N ILE A 71 6.34 -12.26 -4.33
CA ILE A 71 6.34 -10.83 -4.60
C ILE A 71 7.47 -10.57 -5.60
N HIS A 72 7.23 -10.88 -6.87
CA HIS A 72 7.94 -10.35 -8.01
C HIS A 72 6.97 -9.43 -8.70
N ILE A 73 6.82 -8.26 -8.07
CA ILE A 73 6.43 -7.06 -8.78
C ILE A 73 7.56 -6.82 -9.79
N GLU A 74 7.44 -7.38 -10.99
CA GLU A 74 8.08 -6.77 -12.16
C GLU A 74 7.22 -5.55 -12.51
N GLU A 75 7.36 -4.52 -11.67
CA GLU A 75 7.09 -3.14 -12.06
C GLU A 75 7.91 -2.92 -13.34
N GLY A 76 7.25 -2.82 -14.50
CA GLY A 76 7.80 -2.00 -15.57
C GLY A 76 8.24 -0.69 -14.91
N GLU A 77 9.49 -0.28 -15.11
CA GLU A 77 10.19 0.75 -14.32
C GLU A 77 9.41 2.08 -14.17
N GLU A 78 8.40 2.12 -13.31
CA GLU A 78 8.09 3.23 -12.44
C GLU A 78 8.54 2.76 -11.08
N LYS A 79 9.82 3.01 -10.74
CA LYS A 79 10.28 2.90 -9.35
C LYS A 79 9.19 3.48 -8.48
N ASN A 80 8.54 2.68 -7.65
CA ASN A 80 7.67 3.19 -6.60
C ASN A 80 8.51 4.16 -5.75
N ILE A 81 8.40 5.46 -6.04
CA ILE A 81 9.29 6.47 -5.48
C ILE A 81 8.86 6.63 -4.05
N SER A 82 9.70 6.17 -3.11
CA SER A 82 9.48 6.41 -1.69
C SER A 82 9.11 7.87 -1.46
N SER A 83 8.23 8.12 -0.50
CA SER A 83 7.74 9.46 -0.21
C SER A 83 7.86 9.79 1.27
N VAL A 84 7.75 11.09 1.57
CA VAL A 84 7.71 11.62 2.94
C VAL A 84 6.42 12.43 3.12
N GLY A 85 6.00 12.62 4.36
CA GLY A 85 4.87 13.50 4.66
C GLY A 85 4.05 13.12 5.88
N PRO A 86 3.05 13.94 6.25
CA PRO A 86 2.18 13.70 7.38
C PRO A 86 1.09 12.69 7.05
N PHE A 87 0.68 11.94 8.07
CA PHE A 87 -0.47 11.05 7.99
C PHE A 87 -1.36 11.15 9.24
N PHE A 88 -2.62 10.79 9.05
CA PHE A 88 -3.62 10.59 10.10
C PHE A 88 -4.21 9.19 10.02
N TYR A 89 -4.52 8.60 11.17
CA TYR A 89 -5.26 7.35 11.30
C TYR A 89 -6.59 7.61 11.99
N ILE A 90 -7.67 7.65 11.20
CA ILE A 90 -9.00 8.10 11.63
C ILE A 90 -10.00 7.03 11.23
N ASN A 91 -10.84 6.58 12.16
CA ASN A 91 -11.89 5.58 11.90
C ASN A 91 -11.38 4.34 11.16
N LYS A 92 -10.21 3.83 11.58
CA LYS A 92 -9.49 2.69 10.98
C LYS A 92 -8.96 2.90 9.56
N LYS A 93 -8.97 4.14 9.05
CA LYS A 93 -8.45 4.51 7.73
C LYS A 93 -7.20 5.37 7.87
N LEU A 94 -6.20 5.07 7.05
CA LEU A 94 -4.99 5.89 6.92
C LEU A 94 -5.23 6.96 5.85
N TYR A 95 -4.96 8.21 6.21
CA TYR A 95 -4.95 9.37 5.32
C TYR A 95 -3.53 9.88 5.24
N THR A 96 -3.00 10.04 4.04
CA THR A 96 -1.62 10.44 3.81
C THR A 96 -1.56 11.66 2.88
N HIS A 97 -0.58 12.51 3.14
CA HIS A 97 -0.06 13.42 2.14
C HIS A 97 1.38 12.99 1.85
N CYS A 98 1.70 12.83 0.57
CA CYS A 98 2.95 12.21 0.12
C CYS A 98 3.66 13.15 -0.84
N VAL A 99 4.92 13.47 -0.54
CA VAL A 99 5.84 14.14 -1.45
C VAL A 99 6.91 13.14 -1.86
N PRO A 100 7.09 12.86 -3.16
CA PRO A 100 8.04 11.86 -3.62
C PRO A 100 9.48 12.30 -3.35
N MET A 101 10.36 11.32 -3.13
CA MET A 101 11.80 11.52 -2.98
C MET A 101 12.48 12.04 -4.25
N SER A 102 11.82 12.02 -5.41
CA SER A 102 12.31 12.67 -6.64
C SER A 102 12.42 14.19 -6.51
N GLU A 103 11.63 14.80 -5.64
CA GLU A 103 11.67 16.24 -5.35
C GLU A 103 12.75 16.61 -4.32
N PHE A 104 13.44 15.61 -3.73
CA PHE A 104 14.45 15.85 -2.71
C PHE A 104 15.70 16.54 -3.27
N LYS A 105 15.98 17.73 -2.73
CA LYS A 105 17.23 18.46 -2.96
C LYS A 105 18.30 17.95 -1.98
N ARG A 106 19.33 17.27 -2.50
CA ARG A 106 20.39 16.55 -1.74
C ARG A 106 21.19 17.39 -0.72
N ASN A 107 21.01 18.71 -0.71
CA ASN A 107 21.70 19.65 0.16
C ASN A 107 21.03 19.83 1.53
N GLU A 108 19.90 19.17 1.80
CA GLU A 108 19.24 19.17 3.11
C GLU A 108 19.46 17.85 3.85
N ARG A 109 19.70 17.94 5.18
CA ARG A 109 19.90 16.74 6.01
C ARG A 109 18.60 15.98 6.23
N PHE A 110 17.54 16.71 6.57
CA PHE A 110 16.23 16.14 6.79
C PHE A 110 15.33 16.56 5.65
N TYR A 111 14.76 15.59 4.98
CA TYR A 111 13.71 15.83 3.99
C TYR A 111 12.36 15.55 4.60
N ASN A 112 11.48 16.53 4.50
CA ASN A 112 10.10 16.43 4.92
C ASN A 112 9.21 17.13 3.92
N ASP A 113 7.94 16.77 3.96
CA ASP A 113 6.90 17.51 3.31
C ASP A 113 6.66 18.84 4.06
N PRO A 114 6.66 20.00 3.37
CA PRO A 114 6.44 21.29 3.99
C PRO A 114 5.03 21.49 4.54
N ILE A 115 4.03 20.69 4.12
CA ILE A 115 2.66 20.82 4.62
C ILE A 115 2.61 20.50 6.12
N SER A 116 1.95 21.37 6.90
CA SER A 116 1.71 21.10 8.31
C SER A 116 0.61 20.05 8.49
N HIS A 117 0.51 19.47 9.69
CA HIS A 117 -0.62 18.58 10.00
C HIS A 117 -1.96 19.31 9.99
N LEU A 118 -1.98 20.59 10.36
CA LEU A 118 -3.18 21.41 10.34
C LEU A 118 -3.64 21.63 8.90
N ASP A 119 -2.74 22.12 8.03
CA ASP A 119 -3.07 22.38 6.63
C ASP A 119 -3.52 21.10 5.92
N PHE A 120 -2.85 19.97 6.20
CA PHE A 120 -3.27 18.68 5.66
C PHE A 120 -4.66 18.27 6.18
N PHE A 121 -4.91 18.41 7.49
CA PHE A 121 -6.19 18.05 8.09
C PHE A 121 -7.37 18.85 7.52
N ASP A 122 -7.17 20.15 7.26
CA ASP A 122 -8.18 21.02 6.65
C ASP A 122 -8.62 20.51 5.27
N THR A 123 -7.73 19.84 4.51
CA THR A 123 -8.09 19.22 3.22
C THR A 123 -8.99 17.99 3.35
N LEU A 124 -9.00 17.34 4.52
CA LEU A 124 -9.76 16.10 4.74
C LEU A 124 -11.25 16.37 4.99
N ASN A 125 -11.61 17.61 5.30
CA ASN A 125 -12.98 18.02 5.64
C ASN A 125 -13.62 17.13 6.72
N ILE A 126 -12.85 16.83 7.77
CA ILE A 126 -13.25 16.03 8.94
C ILE A 126 -13.55 16.99 10.09
N ASP A 127 -14.68 16.81 10.76
CA ASP A 127 -15.06 17.63 11.91
C ASP A 127 -14.07 17.48 13.08
N GLY A 128 -13.77 18.57 13.78
CA GLY A 128 -12.99 18.56 15.03
C GLY A 128 -11.61 19.21 14.91
N ASP A 129 -10.80 19.05 15.96
CA ASP A 129 -9.41 19.52 15.99
C ASP A 129 -8.47 18.39 15.56
N TYR A 130 -7.56 18.65 14.61
CA TYR A 130 -6.52 17.71 14.19
C TYR A 130 -5.70 17.17 15.38
N GLY A 131 -5.62 17.96 16.46
CA GLY A 131 -5.09 17.65 17.77
C GLY A 131 -5.66 16.39 18.43
N ASN A 132 -6.86 15.96 18.03
CA ASN A 132 -7.63 14.86 18.61
C ASN A 132 -7.47 13.53 17.85
N TYR A 133 -6.89 13.53 16.65
CA TYR A 133 -6.84 12.37 15.75
C TYR A 133 -5.45 11.76 15.62
N PRO A 134 -5.23 10.46 15.97
CA PRO A 134 -3.93 9.80 15.86
C PRO A 134 -3.20 10.12 14.56
N ARG A 135 -1.96 10.60 14.68
CA ARG A 135 -1.19 11.14 13.55
C ARG A 135 0.27 10.79 13.64
N GLY A 136 0.97 11.01 12.54
CA GLY A 136 2.41 10.87 12.47
C GLY A 136 2.99 11.53 11.24
N ARG A 137 4.30 11.38 11.04
CA ARG A 137 5.03 11.93 9.91
C ARG A 137 6.19 11.03 9.52
N VAL A 138 6.33 10.83 8.23
CA VAL A 138 7.51 10.22 7.62
C VAL A 138 8.47 11.34 7.24
N ILE A 139 9.72 11.22 7.66
CA ILE A 139 10.84 12.09 7.22
C ILE A 139 12.00 11.22 6.78
N TYR A 140 12.92 11.79 5.99
CA TYR A 140 14.14 11.10 5.59
C TYR A 140 15.38 11.81 6.13
N ASP A 141 16.28 11.08 6.81
CA ASP A 141 17.59 11.56 7.30
C ASP A 141 18.67 11.12 6.32
N SER A 142 19.09 12.04 5.44
CA SER A 142 20.06 11.76 4.36
C SER A 142 21.46 11.42 4.87
N LEU A 143 21.80 11.84 6.10
CA LEU A 143 23.07 11.49 6.73
C LEU A 143 23.11 10.02 7.15
N LYS A 144 21.97 9.47 7.57
CA LYS A 144 21.84 8.08 8.02
C LYS A 144 21.35 7.14 6.94
N ASP A 145 20.87 7.67 5.81
CA ASP A 145 20.16 6.92 4.77
C ASP A 145 18.99 6.12 5.37
N LYS A 146 18.16 6.82 6.17
CA LYS A 146 17.01 6.22 6.88
C LYS A 146 15.76 7.08 6.77
N TYR A 147 14.63 6.41 6.58
CA TYR A 147 13.31 6.96 6.87
C TYR A 147 13.05 6.88 8.37
N ILE A 148 12.60 7.97 8.96
CA ILE A 148 12.17 8.05 10.35
C ILE A 148 10.67 8.31 10.35
N VAL A 149 9.92 7.34 10.88
CA VAL A 149 8.47 7.45 11.04
C VAL A 149 8.19 7.82 12.49
N TYR A 150 7.78 9.07 12.70
CA TYR A 150 7.25 9.52 13.97
C TYR A 150 5.76 9.26 14.02
N MET A 151 5.25 8.63 15.08
CA MET A 151 3.83 8.33 15.19
C MET A 151 3.33 8.37 16.63
N ASP A 152 2.04 8.66 16.78
CA ASP A 152 1.37 8.55 18.07
C ASP A 152 1.42 7.11 18.61
N LYS A 153 1.65 6.99 19.93
CA LYS A 153 1.77 5.71 20.63
C LYS A 153 0.55 4.79 20.46
N SER A 154 -0.65 5.35 20.34
CA SER A 154 -1.93 4.62 20.24
C SER A 154 -2.06 3.85 18.94
N ILE A 155 -1.36 4.30 17.89
CA ILE A 155 -1.36 3.68 16.57
C ILE A 155 -0.05 2.96 16.25
N MET A 156 0.86 2.83 17.22
CA MET A 156 2.16 2.16 17.05
C MET A 156 2.03 0.62 17.11
N THR A 157 1.08 0.07 16.36
CA THR A 157 0.83 -1.37 16.19
C THR A 157 1.45 -1.85 14.88
N GLU A 158 1.73 -3.14 14.76
CA GLU A 158 2.41 -3.67 13.57
C GLU A 158 1.59 -3.49 12.29
N ASP A 159 0.28 -3.76 12.35
CA ASP A 159 -0.62 -3.60 11.20
C ASP A 159 -0.62 -2.16 10.65
N ILE A 160 -0.60 -1.17 11.54
CA ILE A 160 -0.59 0.24 11.14
C ILE A 160 0.80 0.65 10.63
N LYS A 161 1.89 0.15 11.22
CA LYS A 161 3.24 0.38 10.68
C LYS A 161 3.37 -0.13 9.24
N GLN A 162 2.88 -1.34 8.98
CA GLN A 162 2.89 -1.92 7.64
C GLN A 162 2.02 -1.10 6.68
N SER A 163 0.86 -0.63 7.13
CA SER A 163 0.01 0.27 6.34
C SER A 163 0.72 1.57 5.97
N VAL A 164 1.50 2.16 6.90
CA VAL A 164 2.30 3.36 6.64
C VAL A 164 3.46 3.06 5.69
N MET A 165 4.16 1.94 5.87
CA MET A 165 5.25 1.55 4.96
C MET A 165 4.76 1.36 3.53
N PHE A 166 3.62 0.69 3.37
CA PHE A 166 2.98 0.51 2.07
C PHE A 166 2.57 1.85 1.46
N ALA A 167 1.86 2.71 2.21
CA ALA A 167 1.35 3.98 1.69
C ALA A 167 2.45 4.98 1.27
N TYR A 168 3.64 4.89 1.86
CA TYR A 168 4.79 5.76 1.55
C TYR A 168 5.88 5.06 0.72
N CYS A 169 5.66 3.82 0.27
CA CYS A 169 6.63 2.99 -0.46
C CYS A 169 8.00 2.94 0.24
N LEU A 170 7.99 2.64 1.54
CA LEU A 170 9.19 2.67 2.39
C LEU A 170 9.93 1.34 2.39
N ASP A 171 11.26 1.41 2.24
CA ASP A 171 12.15 0.26 2.42
C ASP A 171 12.28 -0.09 3.90
N GLU A 172 11.89 -1.32 4.27
CA GLU A 172 11.94 -1.83 5.64
C GLU A 172 13.35 -1.74 6.24
N SER A 173 14.38 -2.09 5.46
CA SER A 173 15.77 -2.05 5.90
C SER A 173 16.24 -0.63 6.21
N LYS A 174 15.59 0.38 5.62
CA LYS A 174 15.87 1.80 5.81
C LYS A 174 14.90 2.51 6.73
N THR A 175 13.91 1.83 7.29
CA THR A 175 12.86 2.49 8.05
C THR A 175 13.01 2.26 9.55
N VAL A 176 12.88 3.34 10.32
CA VAL A 176 12.85 3.27 11.79
C VAL A 176 11.64 4.00 12.34
N PHE A 177 10.88 3.28 13.17
CA PHE A 177 9.75 3.86 13.89
C PHE A 177 10.19 4.49 15.20
N ARG A 178 9.65 5.67 15.50
CA ARG A 178 9.92 6.43 16.72
C ARG A 178 8.61 6.98 17.29
N ARG A 179 8.55 7.02 18.61
CA ARG A 179 7.53 7.80 19.31
C ARG A 179 7.94 9.26 19.29
N ASP A 180 6.97 10.14 19.13
CA ASP A 180 7.18 11.57 19.30
C ASP A 180 6.28 12.06 20.44
N ALA A 181 6.85 12.84 21.37
CA ALA A 181 6.09 13.44 22.46
C ALA A 181 5.09 14.50 21.95
N HIS A 182 5.36 15.11 20.78
CA HIS A 182 4.50 16.10 20.13
C HIS A 182 3.33 15.47 19.34
N TYR A 183 3.41 14.17 19.03
CA TYR A 183 2.29 13.40 18.50
C TYR A 183 1.61 12.65 19.64
N THR A 184 1.02 13.42 20.54
CA THR A 184 0.09 12.94 21.57
C THR A 184 -1.27 13.59 21.32
N HIS A 185 -2.33 12.79 21.36
CA HIS A 185 -3.72 13.27 21.27
C HIS A 185 -4.28 13.35 22.68
N ASN A 186 -4.87 14.48 23.03
CA ASN A 186 -5.53 14.66 24.30
C ASN A 186 -6.91 14.00 24.21
N TYR A 187 -7.13 12.96 25.00
CA TYR A 187 -8.48 12.46 25.26
C TYR A 187 -9.32 13.61 25.83
N LEU A 188 -10.42 13.95 25.18
CA LEU A 188 -11.63 14.42 25.85
C LEU A 188 -12.54 13.22 26.09
#